data_AF-A0A524KGA2-F1
#
_entry.id   AF-A0A524KGA2-F1
#
_cell.length_a   1.000
_cell.length_b   1.000
_cell.length_c   1.000
_cell.angle_alpha   90.00
_cell.angle_beta   90.00
_cell.angle_gamma   90.00
#
_symmetry.space_group_name_H-M   'P 1'
#
loop_
_entity.id
_entity.type
_entity.pdbx_description
1 polymer ?
#
loop_
_entity_poly.entity_id
_entity_poly.type
_entity_poly.pdbx_seq_one_letter_code
_entity_poly.pdbx_strand_id
1 'polypeptide(L)'
;MKIPRPLQPLIDDGIIDEVLRPLKSGKEASVYIVRSGDTVRCAKVYKDMGQRSFQQRVQYQEGRQVRGSRQARAMAKSTRFGRKEQETAWKNTEVDALYQLAAAGVRVPEPYGYFNGVLIMELITDAAGFSAP
;
A
#
# COMPACT_ATOMS: atom_id res chain seq x y z
N MET A 1 -0.11 -20.81 -6.92
CA MET A 1 -0.50 -20.52 -5.51
C MET A 1 -1.90 -19.88 -5.53
N LYS A 2 -2.71 -20.04 -4.47
CA LYS A 2 -3.98 -19.30 -4.35
C LYS A 2 -3.68 -17.81 -4.13
N ILE A 3 -4.18 -16.94 -5.00
CA ILE A 3 -3.98 -15.49 -4.89
C ILE A 3 -4.65 -14.98 -3.60
N PRO A 4 -3.94 -14.23 -2.74
CA PRO A 4 -4.53 -13.55 -1.58
C PRO A 4 -5.64 -12.60 -2.04
N ARG A 5 -6.82 -12.64 -1.39
CA ARG A 5 -7.99 -11.83 -1.78
C ARG A 5 -7.68 -10.33 -2.00
N PRO A 6 -6.84 -9.66 -1.19
CA PRO A 6 -6.53 -8.24 -1.41
C PRO A 6 -5.71 -7.95 -2.68
N LEU A 7 -5.05 -8.95 -3.26
CA LEU A 7 -4.25 -8.81 -4.48
C LEU A 7 -5.06 -9.10 -5.75
N GLN A 8 -6.24 -9.72 -5.64
CA GLN A 8 -7.07 -10.04 -6.80
C GLN A 8 -7.47 -8.79 -7.60
N PRO A 9 -7.93 -7.69 -6.99
CA PRO A 9 -8.26 -6.47 -7.75
C PRO A 9 -7.07 -5.90 -8.52
N LEU A 10 -5.84 -6.04 -7.99
CA LEU A 10 -4.64 -5.55 -8.68
C LEU A 10 -4.29 -6.39 -9.91
N ILE A 11 -4.65 -7.68 -9.92
CA ILE A 11 -4.53 -8.53 -11.10
C ILE A 11 -5.60 -8.17 -12.11
N ASP A 12 -6.85 -8.03 -11.66
CA ASP A 12 -7.98 -7.71 -12.53
C ASP A 12 -7.80 -6.33 -13.21
N ASP A 13 -7.19 -5.37 -12.52
CA ASP A 13 -6.87 -4.04 -13.04
C ASP A 13 -5.55 -3.98 -13.84
N GLY A 14 -4.81 -5.09 -13.95
CA GLY A 14 -3.53 -5.17 -14.69
C GLY A 14 -2.37 -4.42 -14.05
N ILE A 15 -2.42 -4.17 -12.73
CA ILE A 15 -1.35 -3.53 -11.96
C ILE A 15 -0.20 -4.53 -11.71
N ILE A 16 -0.56 -5.79 -11.43
CA ILE A 16 0.37 -6.92 -11.29
C ILE A 16 -0.18 -8.10 -12.11
N ASP A 17 0.68 -8.98 -12.61
CA ASP A 17 0.26 -10.12 -13.42
C ASP A 17 0.03 -11.37 -12.58
N GLU A 18 0.93 -11.61 -11.61
CA GLU A 18 0.88 -12.81 -10.78
C GLU A 18 1.51 -12.61 -9.40
N VAL A 19 1.06 -13.42 -8.44
CA VAL A 19 1.67 -13.57 -7.12
C VAL A 19 2.61 -14.77 -7.14
N LEU A 20 3.91 -14.51 -7.05
CA LEU A 20 4.94 -15.53 -7.13
C LEU A 20 5.01 -16.35 -5.83
N ARG A 21 5.19 -15.67 -4.69
CA ARG A 21 5.27 -16.29 -3.36
C ARG A 21 5.09 -15.26 -2.24
N PRO A 22 4.67 -15.68 -1.03
CA PRO A 22 4.81 -14.84 0.16
C PRO A 22 6.31 -14.58 0.42
N LEU A 23 6.61 -13.35 0.82
CA LEU A 23 7.94 -12.97 1.31
C LEU A 23 7.97 -13.01 2.83
N LYS A 24 7.08 -12.26 3.48
CA LYS A 24 7.06 -12.10 4.94
C LYS A 24 5.65 -11.79 5.41
N SER A 25 5.30 -12.24 6.61
CA SER A 25 4.04 -11.90 7.27
C SER A 25 4.34 -11.28 8.62
N GLY A 26 3.68 -10.17 8.93
CA GLY A 26 3.82 -9.45 10.19
C GLY A 26 2.47 -9.15 10.83
N LYS A 27 2.49 -8.49 12.00
CA LYS A 27 1.27 -8.07 12.72
C LYS A 27 0.44 -7.09 11.90
N GLU A 28 1.08 -6.19 11.17
CA GLU A 28 0.43 -5.05 10.52
C GLU A 28 0.26 -5.22 9.01
N ALA A 29 1.09 -6.04 8.38
CA ALA A 29 1.06 -6.26 6.94
C ALA A 29 1.62 -7.62 6.57
N SER A 30 1.25 -8.10 5.39
CA SER A 30 1.89 -9.24 4.71
C SER A 30 2.51 -8.75 3.41
N VAL A 31 3.73 -9.20 3.12
CA VAL A 31 4.48 -8.85 1.91
C VAL A 31 4.58 -10.07 1.02
N TYR A 32 4.28 -9.87 -0.27
CA TYR A 32 4.34 -10.88 -1.31
C TYR A 32 5.30 -10.44 -2.41
N ILE A 33 5.98 -11.40 -3.02
CA ILE A 33 6.70 -11.18 -4.27
C ILE A 33 5.69 -11.35 -5.41
N VAL A 34 5.66 -10.37 -6.31
CA VAL A 34 4.72 -10.30 -7.44
C VAL A 34 5.46 -9.99 -8.73
N ARG A 35 4.88 -10.36 -9.86
CA ARG A 35 5.33 -9.96 -11.20
C ARG A 35 4.48 -8.80 -11.72
N SER A 36 5.13 -7.84 -12.38
CA SER A 36 4.48 -6.75 -13.11
C SER A 36 5.28 -6.48 -14.38
N GLY A 37 4.76 -6.93 -15.51
CA GLY A 37 5.48 -7.11 -16.77
C GLY A 37 6.72 -7.98 -16.59
N ASP A 38 7.85 -7.49 -17.08
CA ASP A 38 9.14 -8.17 -16.96
C ASP A 38 9.84 -7.96 -15.60
N THR A 39 9.21 -7.22 -14.68
CA THR A 39 9.82 -6.85 -13.40
C THR A 39 9.23 -7.63 -12.23
N VAL A 40 10.09 -7.96 -11.26
CA VAL A 40 9.69 -8.55 -9.98
C VAL A 40 9.64 -7.45 -8.91
N ARG A 41 8.54 -7.37 -8.17
CA ARG A 41 8.27 -6.35 -7.16
C ARG A 41 7.76 -6.96 -5.86
N CYS A 42 7.64 -6.13 -4.84
CA CYS A 42 6.97 -6.43 -3.59
C CYS A 42 5.56 -5.82 -3.57
N ALA A 43 4.58 -6.58 -3.08
CA ALA A 43 3.26 -6.11 -2.72
C ALA A 43 3.07 -6.21 -1.19
N LYS A 44 3.05 -5.06 -0.51
CA LYS A 44 2.79 -4.95 0.92
C LYS A 44 1.31 -4.70 1.16
N VAL A 45 0.61 -5.74 1.62
CA VAL A 45 -0.81 -5.74 1.94
C VAL A 45 -1.00 -5.38 3.41
N TYR A 46 -1.61 -4.23 3.69
CA TYR A 46 -1.90 -3.80 5.06
C TYR A 46 -3.10 -4.57 5.64
N LYS A 47 -3.00 -4.99 6.90
CA LYS A 47 -4.09 -5.65 7.62
C LYS A 47 -5.04 -4.60 8.20
N ASP A 48 -6.33 -4.85 8.11
CA ASP A 48 -7.38 -3.98 8.64
C ASP A 48 -7.16 -3.66 10.13
N MET A 49 -7.45 -2.41 10.51
CA MET A 49 -7.35 -1.94 11.91
C MET A 49 -8.13 -2.83 12.89
N GLY A 50 -9.22 -3.46 12.45
CA GLY A 50 -10.05 -4.38 13.24
C GLY A 50 -9.44 -5.77 13.44
N GLN A 51 -8.48 -6.19 12.60
CA GLN A 51 -7.77 -7.46 12.69
C GLN A 51 -6.34 -7.34 13.26
N ARG A 52 -5.90 -6.13 13.63
CA ARG A 52 -4.67 -5.95 14.40
C ARG A 52 -4.87 -6.63 15.75
N SER A 53 -4.18 -7.74 15.99
CA SER A 53 -4.25 -8.49 17.25
C SER A 53 -4.15 -7.52 18.42
N PHE A 54 -5.28 -7.46 19.14
CA PHE A 54 -5.70 -6.37 19.99
C PHE A 54 -5.13 -6.59 21.39
N GLN A 55 -3.92 -6.11 21.63
CA GLN A 55 -3.45 -5.78 22.98
C GLN A 55 -2.89 -4.35 22.90
N GLN A 56 -3.60 -3.44 23.58
CA GLN A 56 -3.27 -2.04 23.84
C GLN A 56 -3.62 -1.04 22.71
N ARG A 57 -4.87 -0.55 22.75
CA ARG A 57 -5.29 0.74 22.18
C ARG A 57 -5.61 1.70 23.32
N VAL A 58 -4.76 2.70 23.60
CA VAL A 58 -5.17 4.00 24.14
C VAL A 58 -4.06 5.00 23.76
N GLN A 59 -4.44 6.22 23.37
CA GLN A 59 -3.60 7.38 22.98
C GLN A 59 -3.17 7.40 21.50
N TYR A 60 -3.91 8.12 20.66
CA TYR A 60 -3.43 8.89 19.47
C TYR A 60 -4.65 9.41 18.67
N GLN A 61 -5.65 9.97 19.35
CA GLN A 61 -6.82 10.60 18.70
C GLN A 61 -7.08 12.03 19.20
N GLU A 62 -6.04 12.83 19.37
CA GLU A 62 -6.23 14.27 19.52
C GLU A 62 -5.39 15.02 18.50
N GLY A 63 -6.04 15.78 17.62
CA GLY A 63 -5.36 16.87 16.90
C GLY A 63 -5.50 16.98 15.37
N ARG A 64 -6.53 16.44 14.71
CA ARG A 64 -6.73 16.76 13.27
C ARG A 64 -8.13 17.27 12.94
N GLN A 65 -8.28 18.60 12.97
CA GLN A 65 -9.37 19.33 12.32
C GLN A 65 -9.11 19.43 10.81
N VAL A 66 -10.12 19.16 9.99
CA VAL A 66 -10.10 19.39 8.53
C VAL A 66 -10.85 20.70 8.24
N ARG A 67 -10.15 21.71 7.71
CA ARG A 67 -10.75 22.97 7.19
C ARG A 67 -10.86 22.89 5.66
N GLY A 68 -12.05 23.14 5.12
CA GLY A 68 -12.22 23.49 3.70
C GLY A 68 -13.55 23.07 3.05
N SER A 69 -14.58 23.89 3.21
CA SER A 69 -15.97 23.72 2.74
C SER A 69 -16.19 23.76 1.21
N ARG A 70 -15.17 23.46 0.38
CA ARG A 70 -15.29 23.36 -1.09
C ARG A 70 -15.31 21.92 -1.62
N GLN A 71 -14.74 20.95 -0.90
CA GLN A 71 -14.72 19.54 -1.31
C GLN A 71 -16.09 18.85 -1.25
N ALA A 72 -17.01 19.35 -0.40
CA ALA A 72 -18.33 18.76 -0.19
C ALA A 72 -19.23 18.72 -1.45
N ARG A 73 -19.04 19.65 -2.40
CA ARG A 73 -19.88 19.73 -3.61
C ARG A 73 -19.34 18.95 -4.82
N ALA A 74 -18.06 18.57 -4.82
CA ALA A 74 -17.48 17.72 -5.86
C ALA A 74 -17.83 16.23 -5.66
N MET A 75 -18.13 15.82 -4.43
CA MET A 75 -18.51 14.44 -4.09
C MET A 75 -19.87 13.99 -4.67
N ALA A 76 -20.70 14.92 -5.16
CA ALA A 76 -22.03 14.62 -5.69
C ALA A 76 -22.04 14.13 -7.15
N LYS A 77 -20.90 14.18 -7.87
CA LYS A 77 -20.79 13.67 -9.25
C LYS A 77 -19.80 12.52 -9.31
N SER A 78 -20.35 11.31 -9.34
CA SER A 78 -19.66 10.03 -9.54
C SER A 78 -18.86 10.02 -10.85
N THR A 79 -17.65 10.56 -10.83
CA THR A 79 -16.67 10.45 -11.92
C THR A 79 -15.48 9.63 -11.44
N ARG A 80 -14.72 9.04 -12.36
CA ARG A 80 -13.51 8.23 -12.09
C ARG A 80 -12.50 8.93 -11.16
N PHE A 81 -12.56 10.26 -11.10
CA PHE A 81 -11.79 11.11 -10.19
C PHE A 81 -12.32 11.12 -8.74
N GLY A 82 -13.64 11.02 -8.53
CA GLY A 82 -14.26 10.96 -7.21
C GLY A 82 -13.99 9.65 -6.44
N ARG A 83 -13.80 8.52 -7.15
CA ARG A 83 -13.29 7.27 -6.55
C ARG A 83 -11.85 7.41 -6.06
N LYS A 84 -11.02 8.12 -6.83
CA LYS A 84 -9.61 8.41 -6.51
C LYS A 84 -9.48 9.28 -5.24
N GLU A 85 -10.40 10.22 -5.03
CA GLU A 85 -10.45 11.06 -3.81
C GLU A 85 -10.93 10.27 -2.57
N GLN A 86 -11.83 9.29 -2.71
CA GLN A 86 -12.23 8.42 -1.59
C GLN A 86 -11.13 7.43 -1.18
N GLU A 87 -10.26 7.00 -2.10
CA GLU A 87 -9.06 6.20 -1.79
C GLU A 87 -7.97 7.01 -1.07
N THR A 88 -7.98 8.34 -1.23
CA THR A 88 -6.93 9.24 -0.72
C THR A 88 -7.04 9.49 0.79
N ALA A 89 -8.17 9.14 1.43
CA ALA A 89 -8.38 9.37 2.86
C ALA A 89 -7.61 8.42 3.79
N TRP A 90 -6.90 7.42 3.27
CA TRP A 90 -6.09 6.51 4.09
C TRP A 90 -4.69 6.23 3.53
N LYS A 91 -3.99 7.29 3.13
CA LYS A 91 -2.52 7.25 3.11
C LYS A 91 -2.02 7.11 4.54
N ASN A 92 -1.54 5.92 4.90
CA ASN A 92 -0.82 5.71 6.15
C ASN A 92 0.45 6.58 6.13
N THR A 93 0.80 7.22 7.24
CA THR A 93 2.02 8.04 7.39
C THR A 93 3.28 7.34 6.86
N GLU A 94 3.35 6.02 6.97
CA GLU A 94 4.45 5.21 6.42
C GLU A 94 4.58 5.33 4.89
N VAL A 95 3.46 5.29 4.16
CA VAL A 95 3.47 5.41 2.69
C VAL A 95 3.96 6.80 2.31
N ASP A 96 3.44 7.85 2.95
CA ASP A 96 3.88 9.22 2.68
C ASP A 96 5.36 9.44 3.02
N ALA A 97 5.82 8.91 4.15
CA ALA A 97 7.23 8.97 4.52
C ALA A 97 8.12 8.25 3.50
N LEU A 98 7.70 7.09 2.99
CA LEU A 98 8.45 6.36 1.96
C LEU A 98 8.59 7.18 0.67
N TYR A 99 7.50 7.79 0.19
CA TYR A 99 7.54 8.67 -0.98
C TYR A 99 8.44 9.90 -0.75
N GLN A 100 8.39 10.50 0.44
CA GLN A 100 9.24 11.65 0.77
C GLN A 100 10.73 11.27 0.81
N LEU A 101 11.06 10.11 1.39
CA LEU A 101 12.44 9.62 1.45
C LEU A 101 12.97 9.27 0.06
N ALA A 102 12.16 8.61 -0.78
CA ALA A 102 12.52 8.32 -2.17
C ALA A 102 12.76 9.63 -2.96
N ALA A 103 11.86 10.61 -2.83
CA ALA A 103 12.01 11.92 -3.46
C ALA A 103 13.24 12.71 -2.96
N ALA A 104 13.67 12.47 -1.72
CA ALA A 104 14.89 13.04 -1.16
C ALA A 104 16.18 12.31 -1.57
N GLY A 105 16.10 11.26 -2.41
CA GLY A 105 17.24 10.47 -2.85
C GLY A 105 17.81 9.53 -1.77
N VAL A 106 17.08 9.32 -0.67
CA VAL A 106 17.46 8.37 0.37
C VAL A 106 17.29 6.95 -0.17
N ARG A 107 18.21 6.04 0.15
CA ARG A 107 18.07 4.63 -0.25
C ARG A 107 16.94 3.96 0.54
N VAL A 108 15.77 3.90 -0.09
CA VAL A 108 14.57 3.17 0.36
C VAL A 108 14.02 2.34 -0.81
N PRO A 109 13.15 1.34 -0.57
CA PRO A 109 12.48 0.64 -1.67
C PRO A 109 11.66 1.62 -2.52
N GLU A 110 11.91 1.65 -3.83
CA GLU A 110 11.20 2.55 -4.73
C GLU A 110 9.70 2.25 -4.75
N PRO A 111 8.81 3.20 -4.40
CA PRO A 111 7.37 2.97 -4.43
C PRO A 111 6.79 3.18 -5.85
N TYR A 112 6.04 2.20 -6.34
CA TYR A 112 5.39 2.25 -7.66
C TYR A 112 3.91 2.63 -7.60
N GLY A 113 3.27 2.51 -6.44
CA GLY A 113 1.88 2.90 -6.26
C GLY A 113 1.24 2.29 -5.02
N TYR A 114 0.14 2.89 -4.57
CA TYR A 114 -0.69 2.38 -3.48
C TYR A 114 -2.12 2.21 -3.97
N PHE A 115 -2.62 0.97 -3.95
CA PHE A 115 -3.90 0.58 -4.56
C PHE A 115 -4.63 -0.35 -3.60
N ASN A 116 -5.91 -0.09 -3.31
CA ASN A 116 -6.75 -1.01 -2.54
C ASN A 116 -6.12 -1.51 -1.21
N GLY A 117 -5.38 -0.66 -0.49
CA GLY A 117 -4.68 -1.06 0.75
C GLY A 117 -3.38 -1.83 0.53
N VAL A 118 -2.83 -1.82 -0.68
CA VAL A 118 -1.61 -2.53 -1.08
C VAL A 118 -0.60 -1.54 -1.63
N LEU A 119 0.59 -1.51 -1.02
CA LEU A 119 1.74 -0.75 -1.53
C LEU A 119 2.57 -1.65 -2.46
N ILE A 120 2.74 -1.24 -3.71
CA ILE A 120 3.69 -1.84 -4.64
C ILE A 120 5.02 -1.10 -4.55
N MET A 121 6.10 -1.83 -4.30
CA MET A 121 7.44 -1.27 -4.14
C MET A 121 8.52 -2.20 -4.69
N GLU A 122 9.72 -1.69 -4.83
CA GLU A 122 10.92 -2.44 -5.22
C GLU A 122 11.14 -3.68 -4.34
N LEU A 123 11.55 -4.78 -4.97
CA LEU A 123 12.10 -5.93 -4.25
C LEU A 123 13.59 -5.68 -3.98
N ILE A 124 13.94 -5.49 -2.71
CA ILE A 124 15.35 -5.39 -2.31
C ILE A 124 15.96 -6.80 -2.23
N THR A 125 17.04 -6.99 -2.96
CA THR A 125 17.84 -8.23 -2.95
C THR A 125 19.27 -7.93 -2.56
N ASP A 126 19.95 -8.93 -2.01
CA ASP A 126 21.39 -8.91 -1.82
C ASP A 126 22.14 -9.12 -3.15
N ALA A 127 23.47 -9.08 -3.10
CA ALA A 127 24.31 -9.28 -4.28
C ALA A 127 24.16 -10.67 -4.94
N ALA A 128 23.62 -11.65 -4.23
CA ALA A 128 23.34 -12.99 -4.73
C ALA A 128 21.89 -13.17 -5.20
N GLY A 129 21.09 -12.09 -5.21
CA GLY A 129 19.70 -12.08 -5.66
C GLY A 129 18.72 -12.60 -4.61
N PHE A 130 19.15 -12.85 -3.38
CA PHE A 130 18.24 -13.26 -2.30
C PHE A 130 17.56 -12.05 -1.69
N SER A 131 16.24 -12.14 -1.53
CA SER A 131 15.46 -11.14 -0.81
C SER A 131 15.88 -11.09 0.66
N ALA A 132 16.05 -9.91 1.23
CA ALA A 132 16.35 -9.75 2.65
C ALA A 132 15.30 -10.50 3.54
N PRO A 133 15.73 -11.17 4.64
CA PRO A 133 14.84 -11.98 5.49
C PRO A 133 13.75 -11.19 6.25
#